data_AF-A0A2P6M8W0-F1
#
_entry.id   AF-A0A2P6M8W0-F1
#
_cell.length_a   1.000
_cell.length_b   1.000
_cell.length_c   1.000
_cell.angle_alpha   90.00
_cell.angle_beta   90.00
_cell.angle_gamma   90.00
#
_symmetry.space_group_name_H-M   'P 1'
#
loop_
_entity.id
_entity.type
_entity.pdbx_description
1 polymer ?
#
loop_
_entity_poly.entity_id
_entity_poly.type
_entity_poly.pdbx_seq_one_letter_code
_entity_poly.pdbx_strand_id
1 'polypeptide(L)'
;MPIESRRDLRALLFPPILVIFFFGGFAVPVWFLLEAFVSANVAWLFVASAIAYYLNYELLHTAYHMPDGHWLGRLGLVRRLCWLHQAHRDPRLMASRNFNITYPLGDWLFGTLHRPRDAATPSGP
;
A
#
# COMPACT_ATOMS: atom_id res chain seq x y z
N MET A 1 -1.64 0.16 -15.49
CA MET A 1 -0.68 0.70 -16.48
C MET A 1 0.72 0.34 -16.02
N PRO A 2 1.51 -0.37 -16.83
CA PRO A 2 2.91 -0.65 -16.51
C PRO A 2 3.77 0.61 -16.59
N ILE A 3 4.92 0.62 -15.91
CA ILE A 3 5.94 1.68 -15.99
C ILE A 3 6.74 1.47 -17.28
N GLU A 4 6.78 2.49 -18.12
CA GLU A 4 7.52 2.46 -19.39
C GLU A 4 8.74 3.39 -19.35
N SER A 5 8.67 4.46 -18.55
CA SER A 5 9.73 5.45 -18.44
C SER A 5 9.98 5.91 -17.00
N ARG A 6 11.15 6.50 -16.75
CA ARG A 6 11.46 7.13 -15.45
C ARG A 6 10.53 8.30 -15.10
N ARG A 7 9.82 8.87 -16.08
CA ARG A 7 8.89 9.98 -15.83
C ARG A 7 7.63 9.49 -15.11
N ASP A 8 7.22 8.25 -15.38
CA ASP A 8 6.01 7.64 -14.81
C ASP A 8 6.15 7.43 -13.30
N LEU A 9 7.39 7.28 -12.80
CA LEU A 9 7.69 7.21 -11.37
C LEU A 9 7.20 8.44 -10.60
N ARG A 10 7.11 9.62 -11.22
CA ARG A 10 6.60 10.83 -10.56
C ARG A 10 5.10 10.79 -10.33
N ALA A 11 4.36 10.07 -11.16
CA ALA A 11 2.91 9.88 -11.01
C ALA A 11 2.60 8.68 -10.11
N LEU A 12 3.55 7.75 -9.98
CA LEU A 12 3.39 6.52 -9.21
C LEU A 12 3.80 6.65 -7.74
N LEU A 13 4.97 7.24 -7.49
CA LEU A 13 5.54 7.35 -6.15
C LEU A 13 4.86 8.48 -5.39
N PHE A 14 4.78 8.35 -4.07
CA PHE A 14 4.29 9.44 -3.24
C PHE A 14 5.12 10.73 -3.47
N PRO A 15 4.45 11.89 -3.67
CA PRO A 15 5.13 13.17 -3.76
C PRO A 15 5.99 13.43 -2.51
N PRO A 16 7.27 13.83 -2.67
CA PRO A 16 8.15 14.10 -1.52
C PRO A 16 7.58 15.11 -0.52
N ILE A 17 6.79 16.08 -1.01
CA ILE A 17 6.11 17.06 -0.16
C ILE A 17 5.10 16.41 0.80
N LEU A 18 4.38 15.38 0.35
CA LEU A 18 3.45 14.65 1.21
C LEU A 18 4.20 13.80 2.23
N VAL A 19 5.34 13.23 1.87
CA VAL A 19 6.21 12.50 2.80
C VAL A 19 6.68 13.42 3.93
N ILE A 20 7.17 14.62 3.59
CA ILE A 20 7.57 15.64 4.58
C ILE A 20 6.38 16.04 5.44
N PHE A 21 5.21 16.26 4.83
CA PHE A 21 3.99 16.62 5.56
C PHE A 21 3.57 15.53 6.55
N PHE A 22 3.56 14.25 6.16
CA PHE A 22 3.16 13.17 7.06
C PHE A 22 4.20 12.89 8.16
N PHE A 23 5.47 12.76 7.82
CA PHE A 23 6.49 12.48 8.84
C PHE A 23 6.82 13.70 9.71
N GLY A 24 6.91 14.89 9.12
CA GLY A 24 7.14 16.13 9.87
C GLY A 24 5.90 16.61 10.63
N GLY A 25 4.74 16.61 9.98
CA GLY A 25 3.50 17.16 10.55
C GLY A 25 2.76 16.21 11.50
N PHE A 26 2.86 14.89 11.30
CA PHE A 26 2.18 13.90 12.17
C PHE A 26 3.14 13.06 12.99
N ALA A 27 4.19 12.50 12.38
CA ALA A 27 5.07 11.59 13.12
C ALA A 27 5.87 12.33 14.22
N VAL A 28 6.29 13.58 14.01
CA VAL A 28 7.01 14.37 15.04
C VAL A 28 6.13 14.67 16.27
N PRO A 29 4.89 15.20 16.15
CA PRO A 29 4.02 15.35 17.33
C PRO A 29 3.76 14.03 18.06
N VAL A 30 3.49 12.95 17.33
CA VAL A 30 3.28 11.61 17.94
C VAL A 30 4.55 11.13 18.64
N TRP A 31 5.73 11.41 18.08
CA TRP A 31 7.00 11.07 18.70
C TRP A 31 7.16 11.76 20.06
N PHE A 32 6.91 13.07 20.15
CA PHE A 32 6.98 13.79 21.43
C PHE A 32 5.97 13.26 22.45
N LEU A 33 4.76 12.89 22.02
CA LEU A 33 3.78 12.26 22.90
C LEU A 33 4.27 10.89 23.41
N LEU A 34 4.80 10.03 22.53
CA LEU A 34 5.30 8.71 22.92
C LEU A 34 6.54 8.79 23.81
N GLU A 35 7.42 9.75 23.57
CA GLU A 35 8.58 10.01 24.43
C GLU A 35 8.12 10.42 25.83
N ALA A 36 7.18 11.37 25.92
CA ALA A 36 6.70 11.92 27.18
C ALA A 36 5.90 10.92 28.03
N PHE A 37 5.10 10.06 27.40
CA PHE A 37 4.18 9.15 28.10
C PHE A 37 4.62 7.69 28.16
N VAL A 38 5.63 7.28 27.37
CA VAL A 38 6.06 5.87 27.30
C VAL A 38 7.58 5.73 27.40
N SER A 39 8.32 6.09 26.35
CA SER A 39 9.80 6.16 26.33
C SER A 39 10.31 6.62 24.97
N ALA A 40 11.54 7.16 24.94
CA ALA A 40 12.22 7.51 23.69
C ALA A 40 12.40 6.29 22.75
N ASN A 41 12.65 5.09 23.28
CA ASN A 41 12.80 3.87 22.47
C ASN A 41 11.52 3.54 21.71
N VAL A 42 10.35 3.66 22.36
CA VAL A 42 9.05 3.42 21.70
C VAL A 42 8.78 4.49 20.65
N ALA A 43 9.10 5.75 20.94
CA ALA A 43 8.93 6.85 19.99
C ALA A 43 9.78 6.63 18.72
N TRP A 44 11.05 6.25 18.86
CA TRP A 44 11.91 5.94 17.71
C TRP A 44 11.48 4.67 16.97
N LEU A 45 11.06 3.63 17.68
CA LEU A 45 10.54 2.41 17.06
C LEU A 45 9.28 2.68 16.24
N PHE A 46 8.40 3.56 16.72
CA PHE A 46 7.21 4.01 15.99
C PHE A 46 7.59 4.68 14.67
N VAL A 47 8.51 5.65 14.70
CA VAL A 47 8.98 6.35 13.48
C VAL A 47 9.65 5.37 12.51
N ALA A 48 10.54 4.51 13.00
CA ALA A 48 11.21 3.50 12.18
C ALA A 48 10.19 2.55 11.51
N SER A 49 9.18 2.11 12.27
CA SER A 49 8.11 1.25 11.76
C SER A 49 7.22 1.95 10.73
N ALA A 50 6.89 3.23 10.94
CA ALA A 50 6.13 4.03 9.99
C ALA A 50 6.90 4.22 8.66
N ILE A 51 8.21 4.51 8.73
CA ILE A 51 9.08 4.62 7.55
C ILE A 51 9.17 3.26 6.84
N ALA A 52 9.41 2.18 7.58
CA ALA A 52 9.51 0.84 7.00
C ALA A 52 8.20 0.44 6.30
N TYR A 53 7.05 0.73 6.90
CA TYR A 53 5.74 0.48 6.29
C TYR A 53 5.55 1.32 5.02
N TYR A 54 5.89 2.62 5.05
CA TYR A 54 5.84 3.48 3.87
C TYR A 54 6.71 2.96 2.71
N LEU A 55 7.96 2.58 3.00
CA LEU A 55 8.86 2.02 1.98
C LEU A 55 8.35 0.68 1.43
N ASN A 56 7.78 -0.17 2.29
CA ASN A 56 7.16 -1.42 1.87
C ASN A 56 5.94 -1.17 0.97
N TYR A 57 5.12 -0.17 1.30
CA TYR A 57 4.01 0.28 0.46
C TYR A 57 4.49 0.72 -0.93
N GLU A 58 5.48 1.61 -0.99
CA GLU A 58 6.03 2.11 -2.26
C GLU A 58 6.65 1.00 -3.09
N LEU A 59 7.37 0.06 -2.47
CA LEU A 59 7.99 -1.08 -3.14
C LEU A 59 6.93 -2.01 -3.73
N LEU A 60 5.91 -2.38 -2.98
CA LEU A 60 4.83 -3.26 -3.46
C LEU A 60 4.03 -2.56 -4.57
N HIS A 61 3.65 -1.30 -4.37
CA HIS A 61 2.94 -0.50 -5.36
C HIS A 61 3.74 -0.43 -6.67
N THR A 62 5.03 -0.10 -6.57
CA THR A 62 5.93 -0.06 -7.72
C THR A 62 6.05 -1.42 -8.40
N ALA A 63 6.15 -2.50 -7.63
CA ALA A 63 6.24 -3.86 -8.18
C ALA A 63 4.96 -4.28 -8.95
N TYR A 64 3.77 -3.85 -8.53
CA TYR A 64 2.51 -4.12 -9.25
C TYR A 64 2.40 -3.39 -10.59
N HIS A 65 3.19 -2.33 -10.76
CA HIS A 65 3.26 -1.53 -11.97
C HIS A 65 4.47 -1.89 -12.85
N MET A 66 5.27 -2.89 -12.48
CA MET A 66 6.36 -3.34 -13.35
C MET A 66 5.83 -3.99 -14.64
N PRO A 67 6.58 -3.92 -15.75
CA PRO A 67 6.23 -4.62 -16.97
C PRO A 67 6.06 -6.12 -16.76
N ASP A 68 5.22 -6.75 -17.59
CA ASP A 68 5.02 -8.18 -17.57
C ASP A 68 6.37 -8.91 -17.76
N GLY A 69 6.61 -9.93 -16.93
CA GLY A 69 7.86 -10.67 -16.92
C GLY A 69 9.01 -10.03 -16.14
N HIS A 70 8.84 -8.85 -15.53
CA HIS A 70 9.85 -8.29 -14.64
C HIS A 70 10.00 -9.14 -13.36
N TRP A 71 11.24 -9.33 -12.89
CA TRP A 71 11.53 -10.27 -11.79
C TRP A 71 10.84 -9.90 -10.47
N LEU A 72 10.73 -8.60 -10.14
CA LEU A 72 9.99 -8.14 -8.96
C LEU A 72 8.51 -8.56 -9.00
N GLY A 73 7.87 -8.40 -10.16
CA GLY A 73 6.47 -8.79 -10.36
C GLY A 73 6.25 -10.30 -10.25
N ARG A 74 7.31 -11.11 -10.42
CA ARG A 74 7.25 -12.59 -10.30
C ARG A 74 7.46 -13.11 -8.89
N LEU A 75 7.91 -12.27 -7.95
CA LEU A 75 8.08 -12.68 -6.55
C LEU A 75 6.75 -13.19 -6.00
N GLY A 76 6.78 -14.34 -5.31
CA GLY A 76 5.55 -15.03 -4.89
C GLY A 76 4.60 -14.17 -4.06
N LEU A 77 5.15 -13.34 -3.17
CA LEU A 77 4.37 -12.40 -2.36
C LEU A 77 3.72 -11.31 -3.23
N VAL A 78 4.48 -10.70 -4.13
CA VAL A 78 3.99 -9.65 -5.05
C VAL A 78 2.86 -10.21 -5.91
N ARG A 79 3.05 -11.37 -6.53
CA ARG A 79 2.02 -12.04 -7.33
C ARG A 79 0.73 -12.30 -6.54
N ARG A 80 0.85 -12.75 -5.29
CA ARG A 80 -0.30 -13.05 -4.42
C ARG A 80 -1.06 -11.81 -3.97
N LEU A 81 -0.41 -10.65 -3.92
CA LEU A 81 -1.00 -9.41 -3.44
C LEU A 81 -1.42 -8.45 -4.57
N CYS A 82 -0.95 -8.67 -5.81
CA CYS A 82 -1.21 -7.79 -6.95
C CYS A 82 -2.71 -7.52 -7.19
N TRP A 83 -3.58 -8.50 -6.90
CA TRP A 83 -5.03 -8.33 -7.02
C TRP A 83 -5.59 -7.23 -6.11
N LEU A 84 -4.96 -6.93 -4.96
CA LEU A 84 -5.41 -5.87 -4.05
C LEU A 84 -5.33 -4.51 -4.72
N HIS A 85 -4.17 -4.21 -5.32
CA HIS A 85 -4.00 -2.99 -6.09
C HIS A 85 -4.92 -2.95 -7.31
N GLN A 86 -5.13 -4.07 -8.00
CA GLN A 86 -6.07 -4.14 -9.12
C GLN A 86 -7.51 -3.83 -8.68
N ALA A 87 -7.96 -4.39 -7.56
CA ALA A 87 -9.28 -4.12 -6.99
C ALA A 87 -9.42 -2.65 -6.56
N HIS A 88 -8.38 -2.07 -5.95
CA HIS A 88 -8.36 -0.66 -5.56
C HIS A 88 -8.49 0.29 -6.76
N ARG A 89 -8.03 -0.11 -7.96
CA ARG A 89 -8.18 0.74 -9.16
C ARG A 89 -9.58 0.75 -9.75
N ASP A 90 -10.51 -0.10 -9.31
CA ASP A 90 -11.89 -0.09 -9.80
C ASP A 90 -12.61 1.18 -9.28
N PRO A 91 -12.97 2.15 -10.15
CA PRO A 91 -13.63 3.39 -9.73
C PRO A 91 -14.98 3.17 -9.04
N ARG A 92 -15.61 2.00 -9.23
CA ARG A 92 -16.87 1.64 -8.57
C ARG A 92 -16.66 1.26 -7.11
N LEU A 93 -15.45 0.84 -6.74
CA LEU A 93 -15.14 0.29 -5.43
C LEU A 93 -14.15 1.15 -4.63
N MET A 94 -13.22 1.83 -5.29
CA MET A 94 -12.05 2.49 -4.67
C MET A 94 -12.37 3.46 -3.52
N ALA A 95 -13.54 4.08 -3.55
CA ALA A 95 -13.98 5.04 -2.53
C ALA A 95 -14.60 4.39 -1.29
N SER A 96 -14.88 3.08 -1.31
CA SER A 96 -15.63 2.39 -0.25
C SER A 96 -15.06 1.03 0.16
N ARG A 97 -14.17 0.44 -0.65
CA ARG A 97 -13.64 -0.92 -0.49
C ARG A 97 -12.16 -0.98 -0.88
N ASN A 98 -11.45 -1.96 -0.35
CA ASN A 98 -10.06 -2.30 -0.71
C ASN A 98 -9.11 -1.09 -0.69
N PHE A 99 -9.09 -0.37 0.43
CA PHE A 99 -8.21 0.78 0.60
C PHE A 99 -6.74 0.36 0.74
N ASN A 100 -6.49 -0.82 1.34
CA ASN A 100 -5.15 -1.29 1.58
C ASN A 100 -4.61 -2.12 0.40
N ILE A 101 -3.63 -1.56 -0.29
CA ILE A 101 -2.94 -2.22 -1.41
C ILE A 101 -1.71 -3.03 -1.00
N THR A 102 -1.35 -3.06 0.29
CA THR A 102 -0.23 -3.87 0.81
C THR A 102 -0.72 -5.17 1.41
N TYR A 103 -1.40 -5.08 2.56
CA TYR A 103 -1.97 -6.20 3.28
C TYR A 103 -3.41 -5.84 3.66
N PRO A 104 -4.40 -6.71 3.40
CA PRO A 104 -5.81 -6.37 3.58
C PRO A 104 -6.25 -6.42 5.05
N LEU A 105 -5.34 -6.13 6.00
CA LEU A 105 -5.62 -6.19 7.44
C LEU A 105 -6.64 -5.13 7.85
N GLY A 106 -6.44 -3.89 7.40
CA GLY A 106 -7.40 -2.81 7.66
C GLY A 106 -8.74 -3.08 7.00
N ASP A 107 -8.73 -3.50 5.74
CA ASP A 107 -9.97 -3.80 5.02
C ASP A 107 -10.74 -4.99 5.61
N TRP A 108 -10.02 -5.99 6.13
CA TRP A 108 -10.63 -7.09 6.86
C TRP A 108 -11.22 -6.62 8.18
N LEU A 109 -10.47 -5.84 8.95
CA LEU A 109 -10.88 -5.33 10.26
C LEU A 109 -12.11 -4.43 10.18
N PHE A 110 -12.17 -3.56 9.17
CA PHE A 110 -13.28 -2.62 8.96
C PHE A 110 -14.37 -3.16 8.01
N GLY A 111 -14.26 -4.42 7.56
CA GLY A 111 -15.26 -5.04 6.68
C GLY A 111 -15.34 -4.43 5.27
N THR A 112 -14.30 -3.72 4.82
CA THR A 112 -14.21 -3.09 3.50
C THR A 112 -13.49 -3.96 2.46
N LEU A 113 -13.10 -5.20 2.82
CA LEU A 113 -12.45 -6.14 1.91
C LEU A 113 -13.44 -6.74 0.89
N HIS A 114 -13.29 -6.40 -0.37
CA HIS A 114 -13.99 -7.03 -1.49
C HIS A 114 -13.00 -7.89 -2.31
N ARG A 115 -13.35 -9.16 -2.52
CA ARG A 115 -12.65 -10.01 -3.50
C ARG A 115 -13.50 -10.06 -4.76
N PRO A 116 -12.92 -9.84 -5.95
CA PRO A 116 -13.60 -10.20 -7.19
C PRO A 116 -14.05 -11.65 -7.05
N ARG A 117 -15.36 -11.93 -7.16
CA ARG A 117 -15.82 -13.32 -7.23
C ARG A 117 -15.17 -13.92 -8.47
N ASP A 118 -14.57 -15.10 -8.34
CA ASP A 118 -14.17 -15.90 -9.48
C ASP A 118 -15.33 -15.85 -10.48
N ALA A 119 -15.03 -15.48 -11.72
CA ALA A 119 -16.00 -15.42 -12.80
C ALA A 119 -16.91 -16.64 -12.71
N ALA A 120 -18.22 -16.39 -12.75
CA ALA A 120 -19.30 -17.35 -12.65
C ALA A 120 -18.85 -18.79 -12.92
N THR A 121 -19.07 -19.68 -11.97
CA THR A 121 -19.23 -21.11 -12.26
C THR A 121 -20.16 -21.17 -13.48
N PRO A 122 -19.73 -21.71 -14.64
CA PRO A 122 -20.63 -21.85 -15.76
C PRO A 122 -21.79 -22.71 -15.26
N SER A 123 -23.01 -22.18 -15.32
CA SER A 123 -24.20 -23.02 -15.21
C SER A 123 -24.05 -24.08 -16.29
N GLY A 124 -23.75 -25.30 -15.86
CA GLY A 124 -23.63 -26.48 -16.71
C GLY A 124 -24.94 -26.79 -17.45
N PRO A 125 -24.86 -27.72 -18.41
CA PRO A 125 -25.77 -27.83 -19.57
C PRO A 125 -27.25 -27.96 -19.23
#